data_AF-A0AAW9HY13-F1
#
_entry.id   AF-A0AAW9HY13-F1
#
_cell.length_a   1.000
_cell.length_b   1.000
_cell.length_c   1.000
_cell.angle_alpha   90.00
_cell.angle_beta   90.00
_cell.angle_gamma   90.00
#
_symmetry.space_group_name_H-M   'P 1'
#
loop_
_entity.id
_entity.type
_entity.pdbx_description
1 polymer ?
#
loop_
_entity_poly.entity_id
_entity_poly.type
_entity_poly.pdbx_seq_one_letter_code
_entity_poly.pdbx_strand_id
1 'polypeptide(L)'
;MRLLKWGMAAPIILLAIYTIQPAWFGPFASWATFLPGAQIIALRGWLVVGFAVLAVATGVLSVVFRCFGSAHATRVLALVLTGTALCHAGTIYFRGLGDDDLTVAPQKNDITVMQYNTEGGQVDFDVVADNIVKNHVQAVSLVETSTQAGKDMVKKLRARGQEFQFFHQGVSRWDSDWRSSVLLVNKNLGTYVPFTFEHDGKGTQRTLGARPEEPNGKPAFISVHPVAPVPKYMEEWREEVTNIYTMCDTRKDAIILGDFNSTRDHQKILGVGTSCTDLSKDAGIGGWGTWPAKTPSLLASPIDRVLTGGHYRGVGGSVLNNGGSDHRAVIVRIAPEK
;
A
#
# COMPACT_ATOMS: atom_id res chain seq x y z
N MET A 1 -45.95 -11.35 -1.43
CA MET A 1 -45.36 -10.08 -0.97
C MET A 1 -44.10 -10.22 -0.08
N ARG A 2 -44.02 -11.13 0.91
CA ARG A 2 -42.78 -11.33 1.70
C ARG A 2 -41.56 -11.73 0.86
N LEU A 3 -41.73 -12.68 -0.07
CA LEU A 3 -40.68 -13.11 -1.02
C LEU A 3 -40.18 -11.95 -1.90
N LEU A 4 -41.10 -11.08 -2.36
CA LEU A 4 -40.75 -9.92 -3.21
C LEU A 4 -39.93 -8.87 -2.44
N LYS A 5 -40.24 -8.64 -1.15
CA LYS A 5 -39.50 -7.67 -0.30
C LYS A 5 -38.08 -8.14 0.05
N TRP A 6 -37.88 -9.46 0.20
CA TRP A 6 -36.55 -10.04 0.42
C TRP A 6 -35.76 -10.24 -0.87
N GLY A 7 -36.44 -10.37 -2.01
CA GLY A 7 -35.80 -10.55 -3.33
C GLY A 7 -34.80 -9.45 -3.69
N MET A 8 -35.03 -8.21 -3.25
CA MET A 8 -34.06 -7.11 -3.44
C MET A 8 -33.08 -6.94 -2.27
N ALA A 9 -33.52 -7.17 -1.03
CA ALA A 9 -32.69 -6.93 0.16
C ALA A 9 -31.58 -7.98 0.32
N ALA A 10 -31.85 -9.25 0.04
CA ALA A 10 -30.89 -10.33 0.26
C ALA A 10 -29.63 -10.21 -0.63
N PRO A 11 -29.72 -9.92 -1.95
CA PRO A 11 -28.52 -9.69 -2.76
C PRO A 11 -27.68 -8.50 -2.29
N ILE A 12 -28.33 -7.40 -1.88
CA ILE A 12 -27.63 -6.20 -1.36
C ILE A 12 -26.90 -6.54 -0.06
N ILE A 13 -27.53 -7.28 0.85
CA ILE A 13 -26.91 -7.75 2.09
C ILE A 13 -25.69 -8.61 1.79
N LEU A 14 -25.80 -9.57 0.87
CA LEU A 14 -24.69 -10.45 0.50
C LEU A 14 -23.52 -9.65 -0.10
N LEU A 15 -23.80 -8.71 -1.01
CA LEU A 15 -22.78 -7.83 -1.58
C LEU A 15 -22.13 -6.93 -0.52
N ALA A 16 -22.92 -6.39 0.42
CA ALA A 16 -22.40 -5.55 1.51
C ALA A 16 -21.51 -6.34 2.48
N ILE A 17 -21.81 -7.61 2.74
CA ILE A 17 -20.95 -8.46 3.57
C ILE A 17 -19.70 -8.87 2.78
N TYR A 18 -19.85 -9.17 1.49
CA TYR A 18 -18.75 -9.51 0.59
C TYR A 18 -17.65 -8.44 0.60
N THR A 19 -18.01 -7.15 0.56
CA THR A 19 -17.00 -6.07 0.54
C THR A 19 -16.16 -5.99 1.82
N ILE A 20 -16.68 -6.45 2.97
CA ILE A 20 -15.94 -6.39 4.24
C ILE A 20 -14.66 -7.22 4.15
N GLN A 21 -14.79 -8.48 3.71
CA GLN A 21 -13.71 -9.44 3.55
C GLN A 21 -14.03 -10.44 2.43
N PRO A 22 -13.71 -10.11 1.16
CA PRO A 22 -14.00 -10.99 0.04
C PRO A 22 -13.33 -12.37 0.14
N ALA A 23 -12.18 -12.46 0.82
CA ALA A 23 -11.44 -13.71 1.01
C ALA A 23 -12.24 -14.82 1.75
N TRP A 24 -13.32 -14.47 2.46
CA TRP A 24 -14.20 -15.45 3.11
C TRP A 24 -15.12 -16.21 2.14
N PHE A 25 -15.22 -15.78 0.89
CA PHE A 25 -16.20 -16.28 -0.07
C PHE A 25 -15.64 -17.33 -1.05
N GLY A 26 -14.56 -18.00 -0.68
CA GLY A 26 -13.98 -19.12 -1.45
C GLY A 26 -13.72 -18.72 -2.92
N PRO A 27 -14.26 -19.45 -3.92
CA PRO A 27 -14.04 -19.12 -5.34
C PRO A 27 -14.48 -17.70 -5.73
N PHE A 28 -15.50 -17.14 -5.05
CA PHE A 28 -16.02 -15.81 -5.34
C PHE A 28 -15.13 -14.68 -4.82
N ALA A 29 -14.12 -14.99 -4.00
CA ALA A 29 -13.14 -13.99 -3.56
C ALA A 29 -12.45 -13.32 -4.76
N SER A 30 -12.19 -14.10 -5.83
CA SER A 30 -11.55 -13.62 -7.06
C SER A 30 -12.30 -12.48 -7.75
N TRP A 31 -13.61 -12.31 -7.56
CA TRP A 31 -14.35 -11.20 -8.18
C TRP A 31 -13.81 -9.82 -7.76
N ALA A 32 -13.23 -9.73 -6.57
CA ALA A 32 -12.57 -8.53 -6.07
C ALA A 32 -11.19 -8.27 -6.72
N THR A 33 -10.71 -9.12 -7.62
CA THR A 33 -9.48 -8.89 -8.43
C THR A 33 -9.77 -8.68 -9.91
N PHE A 34 -11.05 -8.55 -10.28
CA PHE A 34 -11.50 -8.13 -11.61
C PHE A 34 -12.10 -6.71 -11.57
N LEU A 35 -12.36 -6.12 -12.73
CA LEU A 35 -13.09 -4.86 -12.81
C LEU A 35 -14.59 -5.07 -12.48
N PRO A 36 -15.24 -4.16 -11.73
CA PRO A 36 -14.68 -3.03 -10.98
C PRO A 36 -14.27 -3.38 -9.53
N GLY A 37 -14.29 -4.67 -9.16
CA GLY A 37 -14.04 -5.14 -7.79
C GLY A 37 -12.69 -4.71 -7.21
N ALA A 38 -11.61 -4.75 -8.00
CA ALA A 38 -10.28 -4.33 -7.58
C ALA A 38 -10.25 -2.84 -7.15
N GLN A 39 -10.96 -1.98 -7.87
CA GLN A 39 -11.04 -0.55 -7.54
C GLN A 39 -11.92 -0.33 -6.30
N ILE A 40 -13.05 -1.03 -6.22
CA ILE A 40 -13.98 -0.91 -5.08
C ILE A 40 -13.30 -1.28 -3.77
N ILE A 41 -12.56 -2.40 -3.74
CA ILE A 41 -11.89 -2.87 -2.52
C ILE A 41 -10.69 -2.01 -2.13
N ALA A 42 -10.01 -1.39 -3.11
CA ALA A 42 -8.95 -0.42 -2.84
C ALA A 42 -9.46 0.83 -2.11
N LEU A 43 -10.66 1.29 -2.42
CA LEU A 43 -11.23 2.55 -1.94
C LEU A 43 -12.11 2.38 -0.68
N ARG A 44 -11.55 1.75 0.36
CA ARG A 44 -12.30 1.38 1.58
C ARG A 44 -12.94 2.58 2.30
N GLY A 45 -12.31 3.75 2.29
CA GLY A 45 -12.90 4.97 2.86
C GLY A 45 -14.23 5.37 2.19
N TRP A 46 -14.31 5.22 0.87
CA TRP A 46 -15.54 5.45 0.11
C TRP A 46 -16.61 4.40 0.38
N LEU A 47 -16.23 3.15 0.69
CA LEU A 47 -17.18 2.14 1.16
C LEU A 47 -17.82 2.53 2.49
N VAL A 48 -17.05 3.09 3.44
CA VAL A 48 -17.60 3.62 4.70
C VAL A 48 -18.67 4.67 4.41
N VAL A 49 -18.34 5.68 3.60
CA VAL A 49 -19.26 6.78 3.24
C VAL A 49 -20.48 6.24 2.52
N GLY A 50 -20.30 5.42 1.49
CA GLY A 50 -21.39 4.87 0.68
C GLY A 50 -22.36 4.03 1.51
N PHE A 51 -21.86 3.11 2.34
CA PHE A 51 -22.72 2.29 3.19
C PHE A 51 -23.39 3.10 4.30
N ALA A 52 -22.73 4.10 4.88
CA ALA A 52 -23.36 4.98 5.86
C ALA A 52 -24.52 5.79 5.25
N VAL A 53 -24.33 6.37 4.05
CA VAL A 53 -25.39 7.08 3.34
C VAL A 53 -26.56 6.16 3.01
N LEU A 54 -26.27 4.96 2.50
CA LEU A 54 -27.30 3.96 2.20
C LEU A 54 -28.04 3.49 3.48
N ALA A 55 -27.34 3.35 4.60
CA ALA A 55 -27.94 2.98 5.88
C ALA A 55 -28.90 4.07 6.37
N VAL A 56 -28.53 5.35 6.28
CA VAL A 56 -29.42 6.47 6.64
C VAL A 56 -30.64 6.50 5.73
N ALA A 57 -30.45 6.43 4.41
CA ALA A 57 -31.55 6.47 3.44
C ALA A 57 -32.53 5.30 3.67
N THR A 58 -32.01 4.07 3.82
CA THR A 58 -32.84 2.89 4.10
C THR A 58 -33.48 2.94 5.48
N GLY A 59 -32.81 3.53 6.48
CA GLY A 59 -33.35 3.80 7.81
C GLY A 59 -34.58 4.71 7.75
N VAL A 60 -34.48 5.84 7.03
CA VAL A 60 -35.60 6.77 6.80
C VAL A 60 -36.76 6.08 6.07
N LEU A 61 -36.48 5.34 4.99
CA LEU A 61 -37.49 4.57 4.26
C LEU A 61 -38.19 3.54 5.18
N SER A 62 -37.46 2.95 6.13
CA SER A 62 -38.03 1.99 7.06
C SER A 62 -39.05 2.62 8.02
N VAL A 63 -38.85 3.89 8.40
CA VAL A 63 -39.81 4.66 9.20
C VAL A 63 -41.05 4.96 8.38
N VAL A 64 -40.89 5.42 7.13
CA VAL A 64 -42.01 5.69 6.22
C VAL A 64 -42.83 4.42 5.95
N PHE A 65 -42.18 3.30 5.62
CA PHE A 65 -42.87 2.04 5.36
C PHE A 65 -43.56 1.46 6.60
N ARG A 66 -43.11 1.80 7.80
CA ARG A 66 -43.81 1.43 9.04
C ARG A 66 -45.20 2.08 9.10
N CYS A 67 -45.38 3.27 8.53
CA CYS A 67 -46.68 3.92 8.42
C CYS A 67 -47.65 3.21 7.46
N PHE A 68 -47.13 2.43 6.51
CA PHE A 68 -47.92 1.73 5.48
C PHE A 68 -47.91 0.19 5.63
N GLY A 69 -47.37 -0.34 6.73
CA GLY A 69 -47.35 -1.77 7.04
C GLY A 69 -46.00 -2.29 7.57
N SER A 70 -45.57 -3.48 7.14
CA SER A 70 -44.34 -4.09 7.64
C SER A 70 -43.08 -3.56 6.95
N ALA A 71 -42.19 -2.96 7.75
CA ALA A 71 -40.86 -2.47 7.36
C ALA A 71 -39.70 -3.38 7.83
N HIS A 72 -39.97 -4.66 8.14
CA HIS A 72 -38.96 -5.54 8.72
C HIS A 72 -37.71 -5.72 7.83
N ALA A 73 -37.89 -6.06 6.55
CA ALA A 73 -36.77 -6.26 5.61
C ALA A 73 -35.92 -4.99 5.45
N THR A 74 -36.56 -3.81 5.35
CA THR A 74 -35.88 -2.52 5.23
C THR A 74 -35.10 -2.15 6.49
N ARG A 75 -35.65 -2.43 7.68
CA ARG A 75 -34.93 -2.23 8.95
C ARG A 75 -33.71 -3.14 9.07
N VAL A 76 -33.86 -4.42 8.71
CA VAL A 76 -32.73 -5.37 8.70
C VAL A 76 -31.66 -4.90 7.72
N LEU A 77 -32.04 -4.47 6.52
CA LEU A 77 -31.11 -3.92 5.54
C LEU A 77 -30.36 -2.70 6.09
N ALA A 78 -31.06 -1.74 6.70
CA ALA A 78 -30.43 -0.56 7.29
C ALA A 78 -29.41 -0.92 8.40
N LEU A 79 -29.74 -1.90 9.25
CA LEU A 79 -28.84 -2.41 10.29
C LEU A 79 -27.61 -3.09 9.70
N VAL A 80 -27.78 -3.93 8.67
CA VAL A 80 -26.65 -4.56 7.97
C VAL A 80 -25.76 -3.51 7.34
N LEU A 81 -26.31 -2.53 6.62
CA LEU A 81 -25.53 -1.47 5.99
C LEU A 81 -24.76 -0.63 7.02
N THR A 82 -25.38 -0.34 8.17
CA THR A 82 -24.70 0.31 9.31
C THR A 82 -23.54 -0.55 9.82
N GLY A 83 -23.78 -1.84 10.05
CA GLY A 83 -22.76 -2.79 10.49
C GLY A 83 -21.60 -2.88 9.49
N THR A 84 -21.90 -2.96 8.19
CA THR A 84 -20.91 -2.96 7.11
C THR A 84 -20.06 -1.70 7.13
N ALA A 85 -20.67 -0.51 7.23
CA ALA A 85 -19.92 0.76 7.32
C ALA A 85 -18.98 0.77 8.54
N LEU A 86 -19.46 0.32 9.70
CA LEU A 86 -18.65 0.21 10.93
C LEU A 86 -17.53 -0.82 10.79
N CYS A 87 -17.75 -1.96 10.12
CA CYS A 87 -16.70 -2.95 9.85
C CYS A 87 -15.61 -2.38 8.94
N HIS A 88 -15.97 -1.61 7.91
CA HIS A 88 -14.99 -0.93 7.06
C HIS A 88 -14.20 0.14 7.82
N ALA A 89 -14.88 0.97 8.62
CA ALA A 89 -14.25 1.99 9.47
C ALA A 89 -13.32 1.35 10.51
N GLY A 90 -13.78 0.29 11.18
CA GLY A 90 -12.99 -0.49 12.12
C GLY A 90 -11.76 -1.12 11.44
N THR A 91 -11.89 -1.62 10.21
CA THR A 91 -10.75 -2.15 9.45
C THR A 91 -9.68 -1.08 9.20
N ILE A 92 -10.08 0.15 8.85
CA ILE A 92 -9.16 1.28 8.68
C ILE A 92 -8.50 1.60 10.02
N TYR A 93 -9.29 1.76 11.09
CA TYR A 93 -8.80 2.07 12.43
C TYR A 93 -7.80 1.03 12.96
N PHE A 94 -8.11 -0.27 12.84
CA PHE A 94 -7.24 -1.36 13.30
C PHE A 94 -5.99 -1.58 12.43
N ARG A 95 -5.91 -0.97 11.23
CA ARG A 95 -4.66 -0.90 10.48
C ARG A 95 -3.74 0.23 10.96
N GLY A 96 -4.29 1.14 11.75
CA GLY A 96 -3.57 2.23 12.39
C GLY A 96 -3.77 3.56 11.67
N LEU A 97 -4.03 4.60 12.46
CA LEU A 97 -4.17 5.99 12.06
C LEU A 97 -3.20 6.89 12.84
N GLY A 98 -2.06 6.33 13.22
CA GLY A 98 -0.98 7.04 13.92
C GLY A 98 -0.21 7.96 12.98
N ASP A 99 0.59 8.82 13.59
CA ASP A 99 1.54 9.69 12.90
C ASP A 99 2.66 9.98 13.91
N ASP A 100 3.74 9.21 13.83
CA ASP A 100 4.84 9.29 14.80
C ASP A 100 5.85 10.35 14.38
N ASP A 101 6.43 11.03 15.38
CA ASP A 101 7.58 11.90 15.17
C ASP A 101 8.85 11.07 14.97
N LEU A 102 9.20 10.83 13.71
CA LEU A 102 10.41 10.10 13.32
C LEU A 102 11.68 10.98 13.33
N THR A 103 11.61 12.24 13.76
CA THR A 103 12.79 13.13 13.84
C THR A 103 13.73 12.76 14.99
N VAL A 104 13.23 12.05 16.00
CA VAL A 104 14.06 11.46 17.05
C VAL A 104 14.94 10.38 16.43
N ALA A 105 16.21 10.35 16.80
CA ALA A 105 17.18 9.38 16.28
C ALA A 105 16.71 7.93 16.50
N PRO A 106 16.96 7.02 15.54
CA PRO A 106 16.63 5.60 15.66
C PRO A 106 17.37 4.93 16.83
N GLN A 107 16.77 3.89 17.44
CA GLN A 107 17.48 3.08 18.43
C GLN A 107 18.59 2.26 17.78
N LYS A 108 19.45 1.65 18.60
CA LYS A 108 20.51 0.78 18.13
C LYS A 108 19.92 -0.39 17.34
N ASN A 109 20.29 -0.49 16.06
CA ASN A 109 19.84 -1.46 15.05
C ASN A 109 18.51 -1.16 14.35
N ASP A 110 17.78 -0.13 14.76
CA ASP A 110 16.63 0.33 13.98
C ASP A 110 17.10 0.81 12.60
N ILE A 111 16.25 0.61 11.61
CA ILE A 111 16.44 1.11 10.25
C ILE A 111 15.21 1.93 9.90
N THR A 112 15.39 3.15 9.40
CA THR A 112 14.25 3.91 8.84
C THR A 112 14.25 3.77 7.33
N VAL A 113 13.12 3.35 6.76
CA VAL A 113 12.94 3.18 5.32
C VAL A 113 11.88 4.15 4.80
N MET A 114 12.03 4.58 3.55
CA MET A 114 11.06 5.43 2.87
C MET A 114 10.70 4.83 1.52
N GLN A 115 9.43 4.88 1.19
CA GLN A 115 8.93 4.67 -0.15
C GLN A 115 8.27 5.96 -0.64
N TYR A 116 8.46 6.28 -1.93
CA TYR A 116 7.70 7.34 -2.57
C TYR A 116 7.58 7.12 -4.09
N ASN A 117 6.36 7.06 -4.62
CA ASN A 117 6.13 7.23 -6.06
C ASN A 117 6.28 8.71 -6.41
N THR A 118 7.16 9.04 -7.35
CA THR A 118 7.50 10.43 -7.71
C THR A 118 6.71 10.98 -8.90
N GLU A 119 5.80 10.19 -9.48
CA GLU A 119 4.95 10.55 -10.61
C GLU A 119 5.76 11.13 -11.80
N GLY A 120 6.80 10.41 -12.23
CA GLY A 120 7.72 10.89 -13.27
C GLY A 120 8.70 11.97 -12.81
N GLY A 121 9.01 12.02 -11.50
CA GLY A 121 9.91 13.01 -10.93
C GLY A 121 9.30 14.43 -10.83
N GLN A 122 7.97 14.54 -10.74
CA GLN A 122 7.26 15.81 -10.52
C GLN A 122 7.47 16.41 -9.12
N VAL A 123 8.10 15.65 -8.22
CA VAL A 123 8.37 16.06 -6.84
C VAL A 123 9.54 17.05 -6.75
N ASP A 124 9.51 17.91 -5.73
CA ASP A 124 10.68 18.69 -5.35
C ASP A 124 11.69 17.79 -4.60
N PHE A 125 12.77 17.42 -5.27
CA PHE A 125 13.81 16.57 -4.68
C PHE A 125 14.58 17.24 -3.54
N ASP A 126 14.55 18.56 -3.37
CA ASP A 126 15.09 19.19 -2.16
C ASP A 126 14.21 18.90 -0.95
N VAL A 127 12.89 18.99 -1.10
CA VAL A 127 11.93 18.61 -0.05
C VAL A 127 12.05 17.13 0.30
N VAL A 128 12.20 16.25 -0.70
CA VAL A 128 12.43 14.82 -0.48
C VAL A 128 13.74 14.60 0.29
N ALA A 129 14.81 15.30 -0.07
CA ALA A 129 16.12 15.18 0.59
C ALA A 129 16.07 15.68 2.05
N ASP A 130 15.39 16.79 2.30
CA ASP A 130 15.18 17.34 3.64
C ASP A 130 14.41 16.35 4.51
N ASN A 131 13.35 15.71 3.99
CA ASN A 131 12.61 14.69 4.71
C ASN A 131 13.42 13.42 5.00
N ILE A 132 14.28 12.98 4.06
CA ILE A 132 15.19 11.85 4.29
C ILE A 132 16.13 12.15 5.45
N VAL A 133 16.74 13.33 5.46
CA VAL A 133 17.67 13.76 6.52
C VAL A 133 16.95 13.92 7.84
N LYS A 134 15.84 14.67 7.85
CA LYS A 134 15.05 14.99 9.03
C LYS A 134 14.54 13.73 9.76
N ASN A 135 14.15 12.69 9.01
CA ASN A 135 13.57 11.47 9.57
C ASN A 135 14.58 10.31 9.69
N HIS A 136 15.88 10.57 9.49
CA HIS A 136 16.96 9.58 9.59
C HIS A 136 16.75 8.37 8.66
N VAL A 137 16.24 8.60 7.45
CA VAL A 137 15.98 7.53 6.49
C VAL A 137 17.31 6.95 5.98
N GLN A 138 17.39 5.63 5.93
CA GLN A 138 18.60 4.87 5.58
C GLN A 138 18.42 4.01 4.33
N ALA A 139 17.20 3.70 3.92
CA ALA A 139 16.92 3.10 2.61
C ALA A 139 15.70 3.75 1.98
N VAL A 140 15.76 4.04 0.67
CA VAL A 140 14.73 4.77 -0.06
C VAL A 140 14.38 4.03 -1.34
N SER A 141 13.10 3.74 -1.54
CA SER A 141 12.53 3.28 -2.81
C SER A 141 11.79 4.44 -3.46
N LEU A 142 12.29 4.90 -4.62
CA LEU A 142 11.67 5.93 -5.43
C LEU A 142 11.19 5.30 -6.73
N VAL A 143 9.87 5.12 -6.87
CA VAL A 143 9.27 4.56 -8.09
C VAL A 143 8.79 5.70 -8.99
N GLU A 144 8.71 5.42 -10.28
CA GLU A 144 8.54 6.44 -11.33
C GLU A 144 9.63 7.50 -11.33
N THR A 145 10.85 7.09 -11.00
CA THR A 145 12.02 7.97 -10.95
C THR A 145 13.07 7.52 -11.96
N SER A 146 13.33 8.37 -12.96
CA SER A 146 14.37 8.11 -13.95
C SER A 146 15.78 8.00 -13.33
N THR A 147 16.69 7.35 -14.05
CA THR A 147 18.10 7.23 -13.61
C THR A 147 18.75 8.60 -13.38
N GLN A 148 18.41 9.61 -14.20
CA GLN A 148 18.95 10.96 -14.05
C GLN A 148 18.42 11.65 -12.81
N ALA A 149 17.11 11.57 -12.56
CA ALA A 149 16.51 12.12 -11.33
C ALA A 149 17.10 11.46 -10.07
N GLY A 150 17.34 10.14 -10.11
CA GLY A 150 18.03 9.42 -9.03
C GLY A 150 19.46 9.93 -8.77
N LYS A 151 20.23 10.24 -9.82
CA LYS A 151 21.57 10.85 -9.67
C LYS A 151 21.50 12.24 -9.04
N ASP A 152 20.52 13.04 -9.45
CA ASP A 152 20.30 14.39 -8.91
C ASP A 152 19.90 14.32 -7.43
N MET A 153 19.06 13.34 -7.06
CA MET A 153 18.70 13.04 -5.67
C MET A 153 19.93 12.70 -4.82
N VAL A 154 20.81 11.81 -5.30
CA VAL A 154 22.07 11.46 -4.60
C VAL A 154 22.97 12.67 -4.41
N LYS A 155 23.05 13.56 -5.42
CA LYS A 155 23.79 14.82 -5.30
C LYS A 155 23.21 15.74 -4.22
N LYS A 156 21.88 15.86 -4.15
CA LYS A 156 21.17 16.65 -3.12
C LYS A 156 21.35 16.07 -1.72
N LEU A 157 21.36 14.75 -1.57
CA LEU A 157 21.67 14.07 -0.30
C LEU A 157 23.11 14.31 0.13
N ARG A 158 24.07 14.22 -0.80
CA ARG A 158 25.48 14.50 -0.51
C ARG A 158 25.70 15.94 -0.05
N ALA A 159 25.00 16.90 -0.65
CA ALA A 159 25.03 18.30 -0.23
C ALA A 159 24.52 18.50 1.22
N ARG A 160 23.75 17.55 1.75
CA ARG A 160 23.25 17.51 3.14
C ARG A 160 24.05 16.54 4.03
N GLY A 161 25.25 16.15 3.60
CA GLY A 161 26.15 15.28 4.36
C GLY A 161 25.73 13.81 4.40
N GLN A 162 24.78 13.38 3.55
CA GLN A 162 24.35 11.99 3.47
C GLN A 162 24.99 11.27 2.29
N GLU A 163 25.59 10.12 2.54
CA GLU A 163 26.14 9.28 1.48
C GLU A 163 25.26 8.06 1.24
N PHE A 164 24.67 7.99 0.05
CA PHE A 164 23.85 6.86 -0.39
C PHE A 164 24.49 6.15 -1.59
N GLN A 165 24.40 4.83 -1.57
CA GLN A 165 24.60 3.95 -2.71
C GLN A 165 23.37 4.02 -3.62
N PHE A 166 23.57 3.96 -4.93
CA PHE A 166 22.53 4.20 -5.93
C PHE A 166 22.38 2.97 -6.83
N PHE A 167 21.20 2.35 -6.78
CA PHE A 167 20.85 1.20 -7.60
C PHE A 167 19.71 1.59 -8.55
N HIS A 168 19.86 1.24 -9.82
CA HIS A 168 18.93 1.59 -10.90
C HIS A 168 19.00 0.57 -12.04
N GLN A 169 18.01 0.59 -12.93
CA GLN A 169 17.94 -0.28 -14.11
C GLN A 169 18.33 0.42 -15.42
N GLY A 170 18.72 1.70 -15.37
CA GLY A 170 19.25 2.42 -16.53
C GLY A 170 18.18 3.04 -17.44
N VAL A 171 16.96 3.21 -16.92
CA VAL A 171 15.85 3.84 -17.65
C VAL A 171 16.11 5.34 -17.86
N SER A 172 15.91 5.81 -19.09
CA SER A 172 16.08 7.20 -19.50
C SER A 172 14.92 8.07 -18.99
N ARG A 173 15.15 9.37 -18.79
CA ARG A 173 14.09 10.36 -18.47
C ARG A 173 13.08 10.58 -19.60
N TRP A 174 13.39 10.07 -20.78
CA TRP A 174 12.56 10.17 -21.98
C TRP A 174 11.75 8.90 -22.22
N ASP A 175 12.06 7.83 -21.48
CA ASP A 175 11.24 6.63 -21.47
C ASP A 175 10.06 6.85 -20.54
N SER A 176 9.01 6.06 -20.71
CA SER A 176 7.82 6.19 -19.88
C SER A 176 8.14 5.89 -18.41
N ASP A 177 8.05 6.91 -17.56
CA ASP A 177 8.56 6.88 -16.18
C ASP A 177 7.95 5.78 -15.31
N TRP A 178 6.72 5.33 -15.60
CA TRP A 178 6.10 4.17 -14.92
C TRP A 178 6.94 2.89 -14.97
N ARG A 179 7.95 2.80 -15.86
CA ARG A 179 8.90 1.68 -15.96
C ARG A 179 10.15 1.82 -15.09
N SER A 180 10.33 2.95 -14.42
CA SER A 180 11.57 3.29 -13.72
C SER A 180 11.42 3.20 -12.21
N SER A 181 12.44 2.64 -11.56
CA SER A 181 12.55 2.57 -10.12
C SER A 181 14.01 2.79 -9.71
N VAL A 182 14.21 3.52 -8.62
CA VAL A 182 15.51 3.82 -8.00
C VAL A 182 15.49 3.35 -6.56
N LEU A 183 16.58 2.71 -6.13
CA LEU A 183 16.79 2.27 -4.76
C LEU A 183 18.06 2.92 -4.24
N LEU A 184 17.94 3.60 -3.10
CA LEU A 184 19.04 4.24 -2.41
C LEU A 184 19.28 3.55 -1.08
N VAL A 185 20.53 3.21 -0.77
CA VAL A 185 20.91 2.63 0.53
C VAL A 185 22.05 3.44 1.16
N ASN A 186 21.82 3.99 2.34
CA ASN A 186 22.81 4.80 3.06
C ASN A 186 24.05 3.97 3.35
N LYS A 187 25.23 4.51 3.07
CA LYS A 187 26.52 3.80 3.24
C LYS A 187 26.79 3.40 4.70
N ASN A 188 26.14 4.05 5.67
CA ASN A 188 26.24 3.66 7.08
C ASN A 188 25.64 2.27 7.37
N LEU A 189 24.85 1.70 6.46
CA LEU A 189 24.36 0.31 6.55
C LEU A 189 25.38 -0.71 6.03
N GLY A 190 26.52 -0.27 5.49
CA GLY A 190 27.55 -1.11 4.85
C GLY A 190 27.47 -1.10 3.32
N THR A 191 28.35 -1.87 2.68
CA THR A 191 28.37 -2.02 1.22
C THR A 191 27.25 -2.95 0.76
N TYR A 192 26.52 -2.53 -0.27
CA TYR A 192 25.43 -3.29 -0.88
C TYR A 192 25.72 -3.53 -2.36
N VAL A 193 25.34 -4.72 -2.84
CA VAL A 193 25.45 -5.12 -4.25
C VAL A 193 24.06 -5.32 -4.85
N PRO A 194 23.84 -4.94 -6.13
CA PRO A 194 22.56 -5.15 -6.78
C PRO A 194 22.32 -6.64 -7.03
N PHE A 195 21.05 -7.03 -7.06
CA PHE A 195 20.63 -8.29 -7.66
C PHE A 195 19.38 -8.07 -8.50
N THR A 196 19.27 -8.85 -9.57
CA THR A 196 18.13 -8.85 -10.46
C THR A 196 17.20 -10.01 -10.15
N PHE A 197 15.96 -9.91 -10.61
CA PHE A 197 14.98 -10.98 -10.53
C PHE A 197 14.97 -11.65 -11.91
N GLU A 198 15.29 -12.95 -11.97
CA GLU A 198 15.30 -13.69 -13.24
C GLU A 198 13.96 -13.55 -13.97
N HIS A 199 14.06 -13.39 -15.28
CA HIS A 199 12.93 -13.07 -16.16
C HIS A 199 12.35 -14.34 -16.77
N ASP A 200 11.27 -14.86 -16.18
CA ASP A 200 10.36 -15.79 -16.88
C ASP A 200 9.40 -15.04 -17.83
N GLY A 201 9.89 -13.96 -18.44
CA GLY A 201 9.22 -13.22 -19.50
C GLY A 201 8.12 -12.23 -19.10
N LYS A 202 7.65 -12.19 -17.84
CA LYS A 202 6.56 -11.28 -17.43
C LYS A 202 6.72 -10.82 -15.98
N GLY A 203 6.78 -9.50 -15.76
CA GLY A 203 6.30 -8.93 -14.49
C GLY A 203 7.27 -8.31 -13.48
N THR A 204 8.58 -8.35 -13.68
CA THR A 204 9.57 -7.80 -12.72
C THR A 204 10.48 -6.72 -13.30
N GLN A 205 10.16 -6.20 -14.49
CA GLN A 205 10.95 -5.16 -15.15
C GLN A 205 11.11 -3.89 -14.30
N ARG A 206 10.24 -3.67 -13.32
CA ARG A 206 10.22 -2.51 -12.42
C ARG A 206 10.70 -2.82 -10.99
N THR A 207 11.23 -4.02 -10.79
CA THR A 207 11.71 -4.51 -9.50
C THR A 207 13.23 -4.51 -9.45
N LEU A 208 13.80 -3.87 -8.43
CA LEU A 208 15.23 -3.89 -8.18
C LEU A 208 15.53 -4.24 -6.73
N GLY A 209 16.63 -4.98 -6.53
CA GLY A 209 17.07 -5.41 -5.23
C GLY A 209 18.51 -5.00 -4.96
N ALA A 210 18.80 -4.68 -3.71
CA ALA A 210 20.17 -4.55 -3.21
C ALA A 210 20.29 -5.34 -1.91
N ARG A 211 21.37 -6.10 -1.76
CA ARG A 211 21.68 -6.87 -0.55
C ARG A 211 23.06 -6.50 -0.03
N PRO A 212 23.34 -6.70 1.28
CA PRO A 212 24.70 -6.58 1.78
C PRO A 212 25.68 -7.40 0.93
N GLU A 213 26.84 -6.82 0.61
CA GLU A 213 27.92 -7.52 -0.09
C GLU A 213 28.38 -8.72 0.74
N GLU A 214 28.62 -8.48 2.02
CA GLU A 214 28.94 -9.48 3.05
C GLU A 214 27.82 -9.52 4.12
N PRO A 215 27.50 -10.71 4.67
CA PRO A 215 26.51 -10.83 5.74
C PRO A 215 26.88 -9.97 6.96
N ASN A 216 26.04 -8.97 7.26
CA ASN A 216 26.25 -8.02 8.36
C ASN A 216 25.02 -7.88 9.29
N GLY A 217 24.06 -8.80 9.16
CA GLY A 217 22.80 -8.80 9.91
C GLY A 217 21.79 -7.73 9.47
N LYS A 218 22.06 -6.96 8.41
CA LYS A 218 21.11 -6.01 7.80
C LYS A 218 20.32 -6.67 6.68
N PRO A 219 19.10 -6.19 6.39
CA PRO A 219 18.25 -6.85 5.41
C PRO A 219 18.67 -6.48 3.99
N ALA A 220 18.23 -7.29 3.02
CA ALA A 220 18.12 -6.84 1.65
C ALA A 220 16.98 -5.84 1.50
N PHE A 221 17.08 -4.93 0.55
CA PHE A 221 16.00 -4.00 0.18
C PHE A 221 15.53 -4.30 -1.24
N ILE A 222 14.21 -4.40 -1.43
CA ILE A 222 13.59 -4.71 -2.72
C ILE A 222 12.55 -3.63 -3.03
N SER A 223 12.81 -2.85 -4.07
CA SER A 223 11.87 -1.88 -4.61
C SER A 223 10.94 -2.57 -5.61
N VAL A 224 9.63 -2.41 -5.46
CA VAL A 224 8.60 -3.00 -6.35
C VAL A 224 7.68 -1.92 -6.93
N HIS A 225 7.22 -2.14 -8.16
CA HIS A 225 6.18 -1.31 -8.77
C HIS A 225 5.42 -2.12 -9.84
N PRO A 226 4.49 -3.03 -9.47
CA PRO A 226 3.63 -3.69 -10.44
C PRO A 226 2.77 -2.69 -11.23
N VAL A 227 2.32 -3.08 -12.43
CA VAL A 227 1.39 -2.26 -13.25
C VAL A 227 0.13 -1.92 -12.48
N ALA A 228 -0.50 -0.78 -12.78
CA ALA A 228 -1.77 -0.41 -12.17
C ALA A 228 -2.94 -1.30 -12.65
N PRO A 229 -3.97 -1.55 -11.80
CA PRO A 229 -5.16 -2.32 -12.17
C PRO A 229 -6.10 -1.50 -13.07
N VAL A 230 -5.67 -1.23 -14.30
CA VAL A 230 -6.49 -0.56 -15.33
C VAL A 230 -7.00 -1.59 -16.35
N PRO A 231 -8.09 -1.32 -17.10
CA PRO A 231 -8.72 -2.32 -17.97
C PRO A 231 -7.79 -3.11 -18.89
N LYS A 232 -6.75 -2.45 -19.41
CA LYS A 232 -5.77 -3.07 -20.29
C LYS A 232 -4.81 -4.03 -19.59
N TYR A 233 -4.52 -3.81 -18.31
CA TYR A 233 -3.44 -4.48 -17.58
C TYR A 233 -3.94 -5.35 -16.44
N MET A 234 -5.23 -5.67 -16.38
CA MET A 234 -5.79 -6.41 -15.25
C MET A 234 -5.19 -7.81 -15.05
N GLU A 235 -4.85 -8.52 -16.12
CA GLU A 235 -4.21 -9.85 -16.04
C GLU A 235 -2.77 -9.74 -15.57
N GLU A 236 -1.98 -8.87 -16.22
CA GLU A 236 -0.61 -8.54 -15.84
C GLU A 236 -0.52 -8.04 -14.39
N TRP A 237 -1.43 -7.17 -13.96
CA TRP A 237 -1.52 -6.71 -12.57
C TRP A 237 -1.69 -7.87 -11.58
N ARG A 238 -2.59 -8.82 -11.87
CA ARG A 238 -2.79 -9.98 -10.97
C ARG A 238 -1.54 -10.85 -10.91
N GLU A 239 -0.90 -11.13 -12.04
CA GLU A 239 0.34 -11.90 -12.09
C GLU A 239 1.47 -11.20 -11.31
N GLU A 240 1.70 -9.90 -11.57
CA GLU A 240 2.77 -9.14 -10.94
C GLU A 240 2.57 -8.95 -9.45
N VAL A 241 1.36 -8.60 -9.02
CA VAL A 241 1.02 -8.48 -7.60
C VAL A 241 1.15 -9.83 -6.88
N THR A 242 0.81 -10.93 -7.55
CA THR A 242 1.02 -12.28 -6.99
C THR A 242 2.50 -12.58 -6.79
N ASN A 243 3.33 -12.26 -7.79
CA ASN A 243 4.77 -12.50 -7.75
C ASN A 243 5.47 -11.69 -6.65
N ILE A 244 5.15 -10.41 -6.50
CA ILE A 244 5.77 -9.56 -5.46
C ILE A 244 5.37 -10.01 -4.05
N TYR A 245 4.13 -10.44 -3.81
CA TYR A 245 3.75 -10.92 -2.48
C TYR A 245 4.42 -12.26 -2.13
N THR A 246 4.64 -13.12 -3.13
CA THR A 246 5.37 -14.39 -2.96
C THR A 246 6.85 -14.17 -2.59
N MET A 247 7.41 -12.97 -2.82
CA MET A 247 8.77 -12.64 -2.38
C MET A 247 8.93 -12.73 -0.85
N CYS A 248 7.90 -12.43 -0.05
CA CYS A 248 7.99 -12.62 1.41
C CYS A 248 8.20 -14.10 1.79
N ASP A 249 7.70 -15.03 0.98
CA ASP A 249 7.82 -16.47 1.23
C ASP A 249 9.23 -16.97 0.88
N THR A 250 9.90 -16.36 -0.09
CA THR A 250 11.21 -16.78 -0.60
C THR A 250 12.38 -15.92 -0.11
N ARG A 251 12.12 -14.70 0.38
CA ARG A 251 13.13 -13.71 0.80
C ARG A 251 12.90 -13.30 2.27
N LYS A 252 13.29 -14.21 3.16
CA LYS A 252 13.09 -14.11 4.63
C LYS A 252 13.99 -13.08 5.31
N ASP A 253 14.84 -12.39 4.57
CA ASP A 253 15.80 -11.39 5.04
C ASP A 253 15.61 -10.04 4.33
N ALA A 254 14.49 -9.86 3.61
CA ALA A 254 14.26 -8.68 2.79
C ALA A 254 13.14 -7.78 3.31
N ILE A 255 13.38 -6.47 3.19
CA ILE A 255 12.36 -5.43 3.26
C ILE A 255 11.93 -5.12 1.83
N ILE A 256 10.65 -5.31 1.54
CA ILE A 256 10.04 -5.06 0.24
C ILE A 256 9.19 -3.81 0.35
N LEU A 257 9.50 -2.79 -0.43
CA LEU A 257 8.86 -1.48 -0.33
C LEU A 257 8.64 -0.86 -1.70
N GLY A 258 7.46 -0.30 -1.94
CA GLY A 258 7.10 0.22 -3.24
C GLY A 258 5.66 0.69 -3.32
N ASP A 259 5.27 1.13 -4.51
CA ASP A 259 3.86 1.26 -4.86
C ASP A 259 3.39 -0.13 -5.34
N PHE A 260 2.57 -0.81 -4.55
CA PHE A 260 2.10 -2.16 -4.87
C PHE A 260 0.93 -2.17 -5.84
N ASN A 261 0.40 -1.00 -6.23
CA ASN A 261 -0.84 -0.85 -7.00
C ASN A 261 -1.98 -1.74 -6.47
N SER A 262 -1.91 -2.10 -5.19
CA SER A 262 -2.74 -3.08 -4.53
C SER A 262 -2.68 -2.93 -3.03
N THR A 263 -3.74 -3.32 -2.34
CA THR A 263 -3.85 -3.17 -0.89
C THR A 263 -3.65 -4.50 -0.17
N ARG A 264 -3.57 -4.44 1.15
CA ARG A 264 -3.61 -5.63 2.02
C ARG A 264 -4.83 -6.52 1.76
N ASP A 265 -5.95 -5.96 1.31
CA ASP A 265 -7.13 -6.76 0.98
C ASP A 265 -6.91 -7.58 -0.29
N HIS A 266 -6.30 -6.99 -1.33
CA HIS A 266 -5.93 -7.73 -2.54
C HIS A 266 -4.97 -8.88 -2.25
N GLN A 267 -3.96 -8.64 -1.40
CA GLN A 267 -3.05 -9.70 -0.94
C GLN A 267 -3.81 -10.87 -0.32
N LYS A 268 -4.74 -10.59 0.60
CA LYS A 268 -5.55 -11.64 1.26
C LYS A 268 -6.44 -12.39 0.28
N ILE A 269 -7.01 -11.69 -0.70
CA ILE A 269 -7.88 -12.28 -1.72
C ILE A 269 -7.09 -13.21 -2.65
N LEU A 270 -5.88 -12.82 -3.03
CA LEU A 270 -4.99 -13.64 -3.84
C LEU A 270 -4.46 -14.86 -3.07
N GLY A 271 -4.44 -14.80 -1.73
CA GLY A 271 -4.05 -15.93 -0.89
C GLY A 271 -2.54 -16.24 -0.92
N VAL A 272 -1.72 -15.26 -1.30
CA VAL A 272 -0.25 -15.38 -1.44
C VAL A 272 0.49 -14.45 -0.48
N GLY A 273 1.79 -14.72 -0.25
CA GLY A 273 2.59 -13.93 0.69
C GLY A 273 2.03 -14.02 2.10
N THR A 274 1.60 -15.21 2.53
CA THR A 274 1.01 -15.44 3.86
C THR A 274 2.00 -15.18 4.98
N SER A 275 3.30 -15.22 4.66
CA SER A 275 4.38 -14.85 5.56
C SER A 275 4.77 -13.37 5.54
N CYS A 276 4.13 -12.53 4.70
CA CYS A 276 4.41 -11.10 4.72
C CYS A 276 3.90 -10.47 6.03
N THR A 277 4.80 -9.83 6.75
CA THR A 277 4.46 -8.87 7.80
C THR A 277 4.35 -7.48 7.18
N ASP A 278 3.28 -6.76 7.51
CA ASP A 278 3.03 -5.40 7.03
C ASP A 278 3.58 -4.40 8.05
N LEU A 279 4.73 -3.82 7.73
CA LEU A 279 5.50 -2.99 8.64
C LEU A 279 4.82 -1.62 8.84
N SER A 280 4.09 -1.12 7.84
CA SER A 280 3.27 0.08 7.97
C SER A 280 2.10 -0.13 8.94
N LYS A 281 1.47 -1.32 8.89
CA LYS A 281 0.44 -1.69 9.87
C LYS A 281 1.01 -1.81 11.28
N ASP A 282 2.17 -2.45 11.44
CA ASP A 282 2.81 -2.63 12.75
C ASP A 282 3.25 -1.29 13.37
N ALA A 283 3.73 -0.37 12.53
CA ALA A 283 4.00 1.01 12.88
C ALA A 283 2.74 1.86 13.13
N GLY A 284 1.53 1.28 13.00
CA GLY A 284 0.29 1.97 13.30
C GLY A 284 -0.16 3.00 12.25
N ILE A 285 0.35 2.93 11.01
CA ILE A 285 0.00 3.88 9.94
C ILE A 285 -0.70 3.24 8.73
N GLY A 286 -0.94 1.92 8.75
CA GLY A 286 -1.46 1.17 7.59
C GLY A 286 -2.91 1.47 7.20
N GLY A 287 -3.62 2.32 7.96
CA GLY A 287 -4.96 2.80 7.66
C GLY A 287 -4.98 4.07 6.79
N TRP A 288 -3.86 4.78 6.68
CA TRP A 288 -3.75 5.99 5.87
C TRP A 288 -3.60 5.67 4.38
N GLY A 289 -4.48 6.24 3.56
CA GLY A 289 -4.38 6.15 2.12
C GLY A 289 -3.29 7.08 1.56
N THR A 290 -2.54 6.57 0.60
CA THR A 290 -1.38 7.24 -0.01
C THR A 290 -1.72 7.80 -1.38
N TRP A 291 -2.65 7.16 -2.11
CA TRP A 291 -3.08 7.60 -3.44
C TRP A 291 -4.61 7.69 -3.60
N PRO A 292 -5.16 8.75 -4.21
CA PRO A 292 -4.44 9.93 -4.66
C PRO A 292 -4.22 10.95 -3.52
N ALA A 293 -3.11 11.67 -3.54
CA ALA A 293 -2.68 12.63 -2.52
C ALA A 293 -3.60 13.87 -2.42
N LYS A 294 -4.34 14.19 -3.50
CA LYS A 294 -5.35 15.25 -3.52
C LYS A 294 -6.64 14.90 -2.76
N THR A 295 -6.88 13.62 -2.50
CA THR A 295 -8.05 13.15 -1.73
C THR A 295 -7.66 13.02 -0.26
N PRO A 296 -8.50 13.40 0.72
CA PRO A 296 -8.21 13.18 2.14
C PRO A 296 -7.72 11.75 2.40
N SER A 297 -6.67 11.57 3.21
CA SER A 297 -5.99 10.27 3.33
C SER A 297 -6.91 9.13 3.77
N LEU A 298 -7.93 9.39 4.60
CA LEU A 298 -8.96 8.39 4.97
C LEU A 298 -9.83 7.90 3.81
N LEU A 299 -9.90 8.66 2.71
CA LEU A 299 -10.66 8.35 1.50
C LEU A 299 -9.75 7.91 0.34
N ALA A 300 -8.44 7.97 0.52
CA ALA A 300 -7.45 7.48 -0.43
C ALA A 300 -7.17 5.97 -0.21
N SER A 301 -6.51 5.35 -1.19
CA SER A 301 -6.11 3.95 -1.15
C SER A 301 -4.69 3.79 -0.57
N PRO A 302 -4.46 2.85 0.37
CA PRO A 302 -3.13 2.54 0.90
C PRO A 302 -2.41 1.53 0.00
N ILE A 303 -1.93 1.98 -1.17
CA ILE A 303 -1.25 1.12 -2.15
C ILE A 303 0.27 1.15 -2.02
N ASP A 304 0.82 2.17 -1.38
CA ASP A 304 2.24 2.26 -1.06
C ASP A 304 2.50 1.53 0.25
N ARG A 305 3.34 0.49 0.22
CA ARG A 305 3.48 -0.45 1.34
C ARG A 305 4.94 -0.75 1.64
N VAL A 306 5.20 -1.12 2.90
CA VAL A 306 6.47 -1.66 3.38
C VAL A 306 6.21 -3.01 4.04
N LEU A 307 6.77 -4.07 3.47
CA LEU A 307 6.57 -5.46 3.87
C LEU A 307 7.91 -6.11 4.21
N THR A 308 7.85 -7.19 4.98
CA THR A 308 9.00 -8.07 5.22
C THR A 308 8.56 -9.52 5.18
N GLY A 309 9.41 -10.40 4.65
CA GLY A 309 9.31 -11.84 4.86
C GLY A 309 10.06 -12.33 6.10
N GLY A 310 10.79 -11.43 6.75
CA GLY A 310 11.70 -11.71 7.85
C GLY A 310 11.30 -11.17 9.21
N HIS A 311 12.22 -11.31 10.17
CA HIS A 311 12.06 -10.93 11.57
C HIS A 311 12.29 -9.43 11.79
N TYR A 312 11.42 -8.60 11.22
CA TYR A 312 11.35 -7.16 11.46
C TYR A 312 9.94 -6.76 11.83
N ARG A 313 9.83 -5.74 12.70
CA ARG A 313 8.56 -5.12 13.07
C ARG A 313 8.62 -3.61 12.84
N GLY A 314 7.52 -3.02 12.37
CA GLY A 314 7.33 -1.57 12.39
C GLY A 314 7.26 -1.06 13.83
N VAL A 315 8.05 -0.05 14.17
CA VAL A 315 8.09 0.56 15.52
C VAL A 315 7.77 2.05 15.52
N GLY A 316 7.63 2.64 14.34
CA GLY A 316 7.04 3.96 14.17
C GLY A 316 6.87 4.30 12.70
N GLY A 317 5.95 5.18 12.37
CA GLY A 317 5.65 5.49 10.97
C GLY A 317 4.99 6.85 10.76
N SER A 318 5.13 7.38 9.56
CA SER A 318 4.40 8.56 9.11
C SER A 318 4.10 8.50 7.61
N VAL A 319 2.99 9.13 7.20
CA VAL A 319 2.61 9.32 5.80
C VAL A 319 2.69 10.80 5.47
N LEU A 320 3.64 11.17 4.62
CA LEU A 320 3.96 12.56 4.32
C LEU A 320 3.40 12.99 2.97
N ASN A 321 2.68 14.11 2.96
CA ASN A 321 2.33 14.79 1.73
C ASN A 321 3.41 15.82 1.37
N ASN A 322 4.37 15.40 0.54
CA ASN A 322 5.51 16.23 0.14
C ASN A 322 5.19 17.20 -1.01
N GLY A 323 3.98 17.12 -1.59
CA GLY A 323 3.59 17.89 -2.77
C GLY A 323 4.27 17.41 -4.06
N GLY A 324 3.76 17.86 -5.21
CA GLY A 324 4.30 17.55 -6.54
C GLY A 324 3.85 16.21 -7.12
N SER A 325 3.76 15.14 -6.32
CA SER A 325 3.21 13.84 -6.75
C SER A 325 1.77 13.62 -6.28
N ASP A 326 1.02 12.84 -7.04
CA ASP A 326 -0.27 12.25 -6.68
C ASP A 326 -0.18 11.13 -5.63
N HIS A 327 1.01 10.78 -5.15
CA HIS A 327 1.23 9.90 -4.00
C HIS A 327 1.68 10.68 -2.76
N ARG A 328 1.46 10.07 -1.59
CA ARG A 328 2.10 10.44 -0.34
C ARG A 328 3.28 9.50 -0.10
N ALA A 329 4.37 10.03 0.45
CA ALA A 329 5.48 9.20 0.86
C ALA A 329 5.14 8.43 2.13
N VAL A 330 5.65 7.20 2.24
CA VAL A 330 5.52 6.36 3.44
C VAL A 330 6.89 6.21 4.08
N ILE A 331 7.02 6.60 5.34
CA ILE A 331 8.23 6.36 6.14
C ILE A 331 7.90 5.39 7.26
N VAL A 332 8.71 4.35 7.40
CA VAL A 332 8.58 3.36 8.48
C VAL A 332 9.93 3.16 9.14
N ARG A 333 9.96 3.30 10.47
CA ARG A 333 11.07 2.82 11.29
C ARG A 333 10.81 1.36 11.64
N ILE A 334 11.78 0.52 11.36
CA ILE A 334 11.73 -0.93 11.60
C ILE A 334 12.81 -1.34 12.59
N ALA A 335 12.48 -2.30 13.44
CA ALA A 335 13.41 -2.92 14.38
C ALA A 335 13.47 -4.43 14.12
N PRO A 336 14.64 -5.08 14.26
CA PRO A 336 14.73 -6.53 14.28
C PRO A 336 13.87 -7.10 15.42
N GLU A 337 13.15 -8.18 15.16
CA GLU A 337 12.48 -8.95 16.22
C GLU A 337 13.54 -9.72 17.02
N LYS A 338 13.29 -9.89 18.32
CA LYS A 338 14.21 -10.57 19.25
C LYS A 338 14.10 -12.08 19.17
#